data_AF-N1MSJ0-F1
#
_entry.id   AF-N1MSJ0-F1
#
_cell.length_a   1.000
_cell.length_b   1.000
_cell.length_c   1.000
_cell.angle_alpha   90.00
_cell.angle_beta   90.00
_cell.angle_gamma   90.00
#
_symmetry.space_group_name_H-M   'P 1'
#
loop_
_entity.id
_entity.type
_entity.pdbx_description
1 polymer ?
#
loop_
_entity_poly.entity_id
_entity_poly.type
_entity_poly.pdbx_seq_one_letter_code
_entity_poly.pdbx_strand_id
1 'polypeptide(L)'
;MNVDHDERTRWRWNGDADKPTFTPSILVRTGRAVDPSYEWEEGDPPEVCHSFVTDGRIQFLTDCTHAFAGQTVDIPVFDGKDEK
;
A
#
# COMPACT_ATOMS: atom_id res chain seq x y z
N MET A 1 13.65 4.69 15.39
CA MET A 1 12.24 4.52 14.97
C MET A 1 11.38 5.39 15.90
N ASN A 2 10.26 5.98 15.44
CA ASN A 2 9.33 6.64 16.37
C ASN A 2 8.43 5.55 16.94
N VAL A 3 8.57 5.32 18.23
CA VAL A 3 7.76 4.36 18.97
C VAL A 3 6.90 5.10 20.00
N ASP A 4 5.73 4.56 20.32
CA ASP A 4 4.95 4.99 21.49
C ASP A 4 5.65 4.58 22.80
N HIS A 5 5.12 5.04 23.94
CA HIS A 5 5.51 4.56 25.28
C HIS A 5 5.38 3.03 25.42
N ASP A 6 4.54 2.39 24.60
CA ASP A 6 4.39 0.93 24.49
C ASP A 6 5.25 0.30 23.35
N GLU A 7 6.35 0.97 22.95
CA GLU A 7 7.29 0.54 21.90
C GLU A 7 6.69 0.25 20.51
N ARG A 8 5.40 0.56 20.30
CA ARG A 8 4.72 0.34 19.02
C ARG A 8 5.18 1.35 17.98
N THR A 9 5.57 0.85 16.81
CA THR A 9 5.94 1.69 15.66
C THR A 9 4.76 2.57 15.29
N ARG A 10 4.95 3.88 15.40
CA ARG A 10 3.95 4.86 14.98
C ARG A 10 4.09 5.13 13.49
N TRP A 11 2.95 5.31 12.82
CA TRP A 11 2.94 5.89 11.48
C TRP A 11 3.63 7.25 11.50
N ARG A 12 4.51 7.48 10.53
CA ARG A 12 5.07 8.79 10.25
C ARG A 12 4.52 9.31 8.94
N TRP A 13 4.37 10.61 8.93
CA TRP A 13 3.92 11.42 7.82
C TRP A 13 4.90 12.58 7.66
N ASN A 14 5.28 12.90 6.41
CA ASN A 14 6.21 13.99 6.13
C ASN A 14 5.56 15.37 6.08
N GLY A 15 4.22 15.48 6.13
CA GLY A 15 3.51 16.76 6.07
C GLY A 15 3.12 17.20 4.65
N ASP A 16 3.51 16.48 3.60
CA ASP A 16 3.43 16.95 2.21
C ASP A 16 2.40 16.14 1.42
N ALA A 17 1.23 16.73 1.18
CA ALA A 17 0.15 16.09 0.44
C ALA A 17 0.45 15.93 -1.06
N ASP A 18 1.32 16.76 -1.64
CA ASP A 18 1.71 16.69 -3.05
C ASP A 18 2.76 15.59 -3.28
N LYS A 19 3.65 15.40 -2.30
CA LYS A 19 4.73 14.38 -2.32
C LYS A 19 4.71 13.56 -1.03
N PRO A 20 3.67 12.74 -0.83
CA PRO A 20 3.50 12.00 0.41
C PRO A 20 4.65 11.04 0.67
N THR A 21 5.00 10.92 1.96
CA THR A 21 5.84 9.83 2.47
C THR A 21 5.20 9.25 3.73
N PHE A 22 4.97 7.94 3.73
CA PHE A 22 4.46 7.20 4.88
C PHE A 22 5.48 6.16 5.33
N THR A 23 5.67 6.01 6.64
CA THR A 23 6.43 4.89 7.21
C THR A 23 5.68 4.31 8.40
N PRO A 24 5.59 2.99 8.58
CA PRO A 24 6.27 1.92 7.82
C PRO A 24 5.63 1.65 6.44
N SER A 25 5.98 0.52 5.81
CA SER A 25 5.29 0.05 4.61
C SER A 25 3.81 -0.24 4.86
N ILE A 26 3.04 -0.27 3.77
CA ILE A 26 1.64 -0.66 3.72
C ILE A 26 1.58 -2.10 3.23
N LEU A 27 1.02 -3.00 4.04
CA LEU A 27 0.74 -4.39 3.66
C LEU A 27 -0.77 -4.62 3.65
N VAL A 28 -1.30 -5.00 2.49
CA VAL A 28 -2.69 -5.39 2.29
C VAL A 28 -2.71 -6.87 1.93
N ARG A 29 -3.59 -7.62 2.62
CA ARG A 29 -3.88 -9.02 2.33
C ARG A 29 -5.36 -9.21 2.11
N THR A 30 -5.74 -9.97 1.10
CA THR A 30 -7.12 -10.34 0.76
C THR A 30 -7.17 -11.82 0.38
N GLY A 31 -8.38 -12.33 0.10
CA GLY A 31 -8.57 -13.69 -0.42
C GLY A 31 -7.89 -14.77 0.42
N ARG A 32 -7.18 -15.69 -0.25
CA ARG A 32 -6.53 -16.83 0.40
C ARG A 32 -5.37 -16.47 1.32
N ALA A 33 -4.83 -15.25 1.20
CA ALA A 33 -3.81 -14.75 2.12
C ALA A 33 -4.38 -14.40 3.51
N VAL A 34 -5.71 -14.30 3.64
CA VAL A 34 -6.43 -14.06 4.91
C VAL A 34 -7.26 -15.27 5.31
N ASP A 35 -7.99 -15.87 4.38
CA ASP A 35 -8.83 -17.06 4.61
C ASP A 35 -8.52 -18.14 3.56
N PRO A 36 -7.88 -19.27 3.95
CA PRO A 36 -7.54 -20.34 3.02
C PRO A 36 -8.72 -20.98 2.29
N SER A 37 -9.94 -20.82 2.80
CA SER A 37 -11.17 -21.34 2.17
C SER A 37 -11.75 -20.40 1.10
N TYR A 38 -11.16 -19.22 0.91
CA TYR A 38 -11.62 -18.25 -0.08
C TYR A 38 -11.57 -18.82 -1.51
N GLU A 39 -12.71 -18.75 -2.19
CA GLU A 39 -12.85 -19.10 -3.60
C GLU A 39 -12.73 -17.81 -4.44
N TRP A 40 -11.82 -17.81 -5.41
CA TRP A 40 -11.52 -16.63 -6.22
C TRP A 40 -12.53 -16.44 -7.35
N GLU A 41 -12.97 -15.21 -7.55
CA GLU A 41 -13.88 -14.79 -8.63
C GLU A 41 -13.24 -13.73 -9.54
N GLU A 42 -13.73 -13.65 -10.79
CA GLU A 42 -13.26 -12.62 -11.73
C GLU A 42 -13.58 -11.22 -11.21
N GLY A 43 -12.56 -10.37 -11.11
CA GLY A 43 -12.67 -9.03 -10.54
C GLY A 43 -12.17 -8.91 -9.10
N ASP A 44 -11.83 -10.03 -8.46
CA ASP A 44 -11.25 -9.99 -7.12
C ASP A 44 -9.90 -9.25 -7.08
N PRO A 45 -9.63 -8.52 -5.99
CA PRO A 45 -8.36 -7.83 -5.81
C PRO A 45 -7.20 -8.83 -5.65
N PRO A 46 -5.96 -8.39 -5.90
CA PRO A 46 -4.79 -9.24 -5.66
C PRO A 46 -4.66 -9.60 -4.18
N GLU A 47 -4.29 -10.86 -3.90
CA GLU A 47 -4.21 -11.41 -2.54
C GLU A 47 -3.16 -10.74 -1.65
N VAL A 48 -2.08 -10.20 -2.23
CA VAL A 48 -1.03 -9.48 -1.51
C VAL A 48 -0.64 -8.22 -2.28
N CYS A 49 -0.67 -7.08 -1.60
CA CYS A 49 -0.03 -5.85 -2.03
C CYS A 49 0.81 -5.31 -0.88
N HIS A 50 2.11 -5.17 -1.09
CA HIS A 50 3.05 -4.66 -0.11
C HIS A 50 3.83 -3.50 -0.75
N SER A 51 3.74 -2.31 -0.15
CA SER A 51 4.29 -1.10 -0.76
C SER A 51 4.90 -0.12 0.24
N PHE A 52 5.82 0.71 -0.26
CA PHE A 52 6.24 1.95 0.39
C PHE A 52 5.71 3.14 -0.40
N VAL A 53 5.38 4.22 0.31
CA VAL A 53 5.09 5.52 -0.29
C VAL A 53 6.17 6.49 0.13
N THR A 54 6.91 7.04 -0.83
CA THR A 54 8.00 7.97 -0.59
C THR A 54 8.10 8.96 -1.74
N ASP A 55 8.19 10.25 -1.40
CA ASP A 55 8.33 11.36 -2.36
C ASP A 55 7.29 11.33 -3.51
N GLY A 56 6.03 11.02 -3.17
CA GLY A 56 4.95 10.98 -4.16
C GLY A 56 4.99 9.77 -5.10
N ARG A 57 5.79 8.73 -4.78
CA ARG A 57 5.87 7.48 -5.53
C ARG A 57 5.45 6.30 -4.68
N ILE A 58 4.85 5.31 -5.33
CA ILE A 58 4.56 4.00 -4.74
C ILE A 58 5.61 3.02 -5.24
N GLN A 59 6.38 2.44 -4.32
CA GLN A 59 7.23 1.29 -4.60
C GLN A 59 6.50 0.02 -4.19
N PHE A 60 6.11 -0.82 -5.14
CA PHE A 60 5.55 -2.14 -4.89
C PHE A 60 6.69 -3.14 -4.68
N LEU A 61 6.60 -3.92 -3.60
CA LEU A 61 7.61 -4.91 -3.26
C LEU A 61 7.40 -6.20 -4.07
N THR A 62 8.43 -7.06 -4.07
CA THR A 62 8.46 -8.28 -4.89
C THR A 62 7.53 -9.38 -4.38
N ASP A 63 7.01 -9.25 -3.16
CA ASP A 63 6.03 -10.16 -2.56
C ASP A 63 4.57 -9.80 -2.90
N CYS A 64 4.33 -8.76 -3.71
CA CYS A 64 3.02 -8.52 -4.30
C CYS A 64 2.60 -9.64 -5.26
N THR A 65 1.30 -9.93 -5.35
CA THR A 65 0.74 -10.93 -6.27
C THR A 65 0.10 -10.33 -7.53
N HIS A 66 0.27 -9.01 -7.74
CA HIS A 66 -0.23 -8.29 -8.92
C HIS A 66 0.89 -7.91 -9.90
N ALA A 67 0.51 -7.51 -11.12
CA ALA A 67 1.43 -7.19 -12.21
C ALA A 67 2.49 -6.12 -11.88
N PHE A 68 2.19 -5.19 -10.97
CA PHE A 68 3.13 -4.15 -10.54
C PHE A 68 4.20 -4.61 -9.52
N ALA A 69 4.27 -5.89 -9.16
CA ALA A 69 5.27 -6.38 -8.21
C ALA A 69 6.71 -5.98 -8.63
N GLY A 70 7.47 -5.41 -7.69
CA GLY A 70 8.82 -4.91 -7.93
C GLY A 70 8.91 -3.61 -8.74
N GLN A 71 7.79 -2.98 -9.11
CA GLN A 71 7.76 -1.73 -9.86
C GLN A 71 7.60 -0.52 -8.93
N THR A 72 8.12 0.63 -9.37
CA THR A 72 7.87 1.93 -8.74
C THR A 72 7.09 2.81 -9.71
N VAL A 73 5.98 3.38 -9.26
CA VAL A 73 5.10 4.23 -10.06
C VAL A 73 4.87 5.58 -9.38
N ASP A 74 4.58 6.61 -10.16
CA ASP A 74 4.13 7.91 -9.65
C ASP A 74 2.70 7.81 -9.10
N ILE A 75 2.42 8.49 -7.98
CA ILE A 75 1.05 8.67 -7.50
C ILE A 75 0.33 9.59 -8.48
N PRO A 76 -0.86 9.21 -8.98
CA PRO A 76 -1.62 10.08 -9.88
C PRO A 76 -2.04 11.35 -9.15
N VAL A 77 -2.05 12.48 -9.88
CA VAL A 77 -2.59 13.74 -9.35
C VAL A 77 -4.07 13.54 -9.07
N PHE A 78 -4.47 13.75 -7.81
CA PHE A 78 -5.87 13.68 -7.42
C PHE A 78 -6.57 14.97 -7.88
N ASP A 79 -7.34 14.91 -8.96
CA ASP A 79 -8.08 16.06 -9.49
C ASP A 79 -9.47 16.25 -8.84
N GLY A 80 -9.83 15.34 -7.92
CA GLY A 80 -11.08 15.36 -7.17
C GLY A 80 -12.31 15.07 -8.03
N LYS A 81 -12.14 14.50 -9.23
CA LYS A 81 -13.24 14.24 -10.18
C LYS A 81 -13.60 12.77 -10.37
N ASP A 82 -13.27 11.91 -9.42
CA ASP A 82 -13.73 10.53 -9.50
C ASP A 82 -15.24 10.46 -9.25
N GLU A 83 -15.97 10.13 -10.32
CA GLU A 83 -17.41 9.90 -10.39
C GLU A 83 -17.85 8.85 -9.37
N LYS A 84 -18.93 9.17 -8.65
CA LYS A 84 -19.63 8.28 -7.72
C LYS A 84 -20.43 7.22 -8.45
#